data_AF-A0A4U7DA27-F1
#
_entry.id   AF-A0A4U7DA27-F1
#
_cell.length_a   1.000
_cell.length_b   1.000
_cell.length_c   1.000
_cell.angle_alpha   90.00
_cell.angle_beta   90.00
_cell.angle_gamma   90.00
#
_symmetry.space_group_name_H-M   'P 1'
#
loop_
_entity.id
_entity.type
_entity.pdbx_description
1 polymer ?
#
loop_
_entity_poly.entity_id
_entity_poly.type
_entity_poly.pdbx_seq_one_letter_code
_entity_poly.pdbx_strand_id
1 'polypeptide(L)'
;MSSNSQSTEEVITLQERTETDLSNQALTEEDYAALDKHDNVSSVSIASEKVKIKQHIGHIGLPSGAYLEVLPKDSLEGFKLLYYLAKAGRVSEELVTSRGEIGFSVGESFIEVVGQVYAQEIKRLLRRGIHKRYLPKQRATDHVKGQLQVTKQLARQEPFATSFESQYDELTADIPLNQLILFAAVKLAEEVPEPTVEDRLRRQIRDLQRIVSLPLTPPHPSEVTLTRETQGYKPLVKFAEQILDENYIDTFGQQTKVIESLLIN
;
A
#
# COMPACT_ATOMS: atom_id res chain seq x y z
N MET A 1 35.50 -22.55 18.58
CA MET A 1 35.36 -21.48 19.58
C MET A 1 35.29 -20.16 18.84
N SER A 2 34.08 -19.68 18.58
CA SER A 2 33.78 -18.30 18.20
C SER A 2 32.37 -18.03 18.68
N SER A 3 32.26 -17.47 19.88
CA SER A 3 30.98 -17.05 20.45
C SER A 3 30.56 -15.77 19.76
N ASN A 4 29.46 -15.82 19.01
CA ASN A 4 28.83 -14.66 18.42
C ASN A 4 28.11 -13.91 19.55
N SER A 5 28.63 -12.75 19.96
CA SER A 5 28.00 -11.88 20.95
C SER A 5 26.75 -11.28 20.32
N GLN A 6 25.58 -11.80 20.68
CA GLN A 6 24.31 -11.10 20.49
C GLN A 6 24.37 -9.82 21.34
N SER A 7 24.61 -8.67 20.71
CA SER A 7 24.32 -7.37 21.29
C SER A 7 22.81 -7.29 21.49
N THR A 8 22.36 -7.36 22.73
CA THR A 8 20.97 -7.20 23.12
C THR A 8 20.60 -5.73 22.87
N GLU A 9 19.95 -5.44 21.75
CA GLU A 9 19.41 -4.10 21.49
C GLU A 9 18.28 -3.84 22.49
N GLU A 10 18.44 -2.81 23.32
CA GLU A 10 17.49 -2.49 24.40
C GLU A 10 16.33 -1.65 23.85
N VAL A 11 15.11 -2.20 23.96
CA VAL A 11 13.87 -1.60 23.43
C VAL A 11 13.10 -0.92 24.54
N ILE A 12 12.82 0.38 24.38
CA ILE A 12 12.10 1.17 25.37
C ILE A 12 10.78 1.64 24.79
N THR A 13 9.67 1.04 25.24
CA THR A 13 8.33 1.36 24.73
C THR A 13 7.71 2.54 25.50
N LEU A 14 7.17 3.52 24.77
CA LEU A 14 6.49 4.69 25.33
C LEU A 14 5.31 5.14 24.46
N GLN A 15 4.49 6.08 24.93
CA GLN A 15 3.31 6.56 24.19
C GLN A 15 3.48 7.99 23.69
N GLU A 16 3.04 8.25 22.45
CA GLU A 16 2.99 9.60 21.90
C GLU A 16 2.11 10.53 22.76
N ARG A 17 2.40 11.84 22.75
CA ARG A 17 1.60 12.87 23.45
C ARG A 17 1.43 12.62 24.95
N THR A 18 2.23 11.72 25.52
CA THR A 18 2.28 11.38 26.93
C THR A 18 3.70 11.64 27.41
N GLU A 19 3.80 12.27 28.56
CA GLU A 19 5.07 12.40 29.25
C GLU A 19 5.40 11.06 29.87
N THR A 20 6.51 10.47 29.45
CA THR A 20 6.94 9.15 29.91
C THR A 20 8.17 9.32 30.79
N ASP A 21 8.14 8.65 31.94
CA ASP A 21 9.26 8.59 32.87
C ASP A 21 10.21 7.47 32.43
N LEU A 22 11.45 7.84 32.12
CA LEU A 22 12.50 6.96 31.64
C LEU A 22 13.57 6.69 32.72
N SER A 23 13.33 7.08 33.98
CA SER A 23 14.30 6.90 35.07
C SER A 23 14.69 5.46 35.37
N ASN A 24 13.87 4.50 34.97
CA ASN A 24 14.14 3.07 35.10
C ASN A 24 14.87 2.47 33.88
N GLN A 25 15.23 3.28 32.88
CA GLN A 25 15.88 2.86 31.65
C GLN A 25 17.36 3.23 31.68
N ALA A 26 18.23 2.38 31.13
CA ALA A 26 19.68 2.59 31.12
C ALA A 26 20.15 3.58 30.03
N LEU A 27 19.53 4.77 29.97
CA LEU A 27 19.85 5.80 28.98
C LEU A 27 21.04 6.67 29.43
N THR A 28 21.89 7.04 28.48
CA THR A 28 23.05 7.90 28.72
C THR A 28 22.70 9.38 28.58
N GLU A 29 23.54 10.26 29.14
CA GLU A 29 23.42 11.72 28.94
C GLU A 29 23.47 12.11 27.45
N GLU A 30 24.20 11.36 26.63
CA GLU A 30 24.25 11.55 25.17
C GLU A 30 22.91 11.23 24.51
N ASP A 31 22.16 10.25 25.03
CA ASP A 31 20.84 9.88 24.53
C ASP A 31 19.80 10.96 24.84
N TYR A 32 19.81 11.50 26.06
CA TYR A 32 18.94 12.63 26.41
C TYR A 32 19.27 13.88 25.59
N ALA A 33 20.55 14.15 25.34
CA ALA A 33 20.96 15.25 24.48
C ALA A 33 20.55 15.06 23.01
N ALA A 34 20.55 13.83 22.51
CA ALA A 34 20.03 13.50 21.17
C ALA A 34 18.51 13.68 21.10
N LEU A 35 17.78 13.25 22.13
CA LEU A 35 16.33 13.41 22.23
C LEU A 35 15.92 14.88 22.32
N ASP A 36 16.64 15.71 23.07
CA ASP A 36 16.34 17.15 23.19
C ASP A 36 16.45 17.89 21.85
N LYS A 37 17.34 17.41 20.96
CA LYS A 37 17.54 17.94 19.61
C LYS A 37 16.66 17.30 18.55
N HIS A 38 15.90 16.25 18.89
CA HIS A 38 15.16 15.47 17.91
C HIS A 38 13.81 16.14 17.57
N ASP A 39 13.53 16.32 16.28
CA ASP A 39 12.36 17.09 15.78
C ASP A 39 11.02 16.58 16.32
N ASN A 40 10.94 15.28 16.62
CA ASN A 40 9.73 14.63 17.09
C ASN A 40 9.53 14.65 18.61
N VAL A 41 10.50 15.16 19.37
CA VAL A 41 10.41 15.29 20.82
C VAL A 41 9.88 16.67 21.17
N SER A 42 8.91 16.75 22.08
CA SER A 42 8.25 18.00 22.48
C SER A 42 8.89 18.65 23.71
N SER A 43 9.41 17.84 24.62
CA SER A 43 10.18 18.29 25.77
C SER A 43 11.00 17.14 26.33
N VAL A 44 12.23 17.43 26.74
CA VAL A 44 13.08 16.52 27.52
C VAL A 44 13.40 17.22 28.85
N SER A 45 13.24 16.50 29.95
CA SER A 45 13.68 16.92 31.27
C SER A 45 14.73 15.94 31.74
N ILE A 46 16.01 16.32 31.60
CA ILE A 46 17.17 15.50 32.00
C ILE A 46 17.14 15.27 33.52
N ALA A 47 16.87 16.32 34.31
CA ALA A 47 16.86 16.25 35.76
C ALA A 47 15.76 15.36 36.36
N SER A 48 14.68 15.11 35.61
CA SER A 48 13.60 14.22 36.01
C SER A 48 13.46 13.01 35.09
N GLU A 49 14.43 12.79 34.20
CA GLU A 49 14.49 11.68 33.23
C GLU A 49 13.16 11.46 32.49
N LYS A 50 12.50 12.56 32.12
CA LYS A 50 11.19 12.53 31.45
C LYS A 50 11.28 13.02 30.04
N VAL A 51 10.59 12.31 29.15
CA VAL A 51 10.50 12.66 27.74
C VAL A 51 9.04 12.71 27.33
N LYS A 52 8.67 13.76 26.60
CA LYS A 52 7.35 13.86 25.98
C LYS A 52 7.52 13.91 24.49
N ILE A 53 7.01 12.92 23.79
CA ILE A 53 6.99 12.89 22.33
C ILE A 53 5.82 13.71 21.79
N LYS A 54 6.02 14.36 20.63
CA LYS A 54 4.97 15.04 19.86
C LYS A 54 3.97 14.01 19.29
N GLN A 55 3.29 14.36 18.21
CA GLN A 55 2.48 13.44 17.40
C GLN A 55 3.41 12.61 16.50
N HIS A 56 4.20 11.74 17.10
CA HIS A 56 5.17 10.91 16.40
C HIS A 56 5.14 9.49 16.95
N ILE A 57 5.15 8.52 16.05
CA ILE A 57 5.01 7.10 16.32
C ILE A 57 6.00 6.38 15.41
N GLY A 58 6.73 5.42 15.96
CA GLY A 58 7.83 4.75 15.28
C GLY A 58 8.99 4.49 16.24
N HIS A 59 10.18 4.29 15.69
CA HIS A 59 11.40 4.12 16.48
C HIS A 59 12.24 5.40 16.46
N ILE A 60 12.81 5.75 17.62
CA ILE A 60 13.84 6.79 17.73
C ILE A 60 15.12 6.09 18.18
N GLY A 61 16.10 6.00 17.28
CA GLY A 61 17.42 5.47 17.60
C GLY A 61 18.21 6.44 18.48
N LEU A 62 18.93 5.89 19.45
CA LEU A 62 19.75 6.65 20.38
C LEU A 62 21.24 6.36 20.17
N PRO A 63 22.14 7.33 20.43
CA PRO A 63 23.59 7.16 20.33
C PRO A 63 24.15 5.93 21.07
N SER A 64 23.56 5.54 22.20
CA SER A 64 23.93 4.34 22.95
C SER A 64 23.63 3.01 22.23
N GLY A 65 22.85 3.05 21.15
CA GLY A 65 22.36 1.87 20.44
C GLY A 65 21.01 1.37 20.96
N ALA A 66 20.45 1.98 22.00
CA ALA A 66 19.06 1.75 22.41
C ALA A 66 18.09 2.41 21.42
N TYR A 67 16.83 1.96 21.41
CA TYR A 67 15.79 2.64 20.65
C TYR A 67 14.50 2.81 21.44
N LEU A 68 13.87 3.97 21.25
CA LEU A 68 12.55 4.26 21.79
C LEU A 68 11.48 3.79 20.80
N GLU A 69 10.61 2.86 21.18
CA GLU A 69 9.41 2.50 20.44
C GLU A 69 8.24 3.38 20.90
N VAL A 70 7.78 4.28 20.05
CA VAL A 70 6.69 5.21 20.35
C VAL A 70 5.36 4.69 19.80
N LEU A 71 4.40 4.44 20.69
CA LEU A 71 3.07 3.87 20.43
C LEU A 71 1.95 4.93 20.46
N PRO A 72 0.77 4.67 19.85
CA PRO A 72 -0.35 5.60 19.89
C PRO A 72 -0.97 5.60 21.29
N LYS A 73 -1.40 6.76 21.75
CA LYS A 73 -1.99 6.93 23.10
C LYS A 73 -3.33 6.22 23.27
N ASP A 74 -4.17 6.24 22.24
CA ASP A 74 -5.46 5.55 22.23
C ASP A 74 -5.31 4.25 21.44
N SER A 75 -5.17 3.14 22.16
CA SER A 75 -5.15 1.81 21.57
C SER A 75 -6.55 1.49 21.03
N LEU A 76 -6.76 1.64 19.72
CA LEU A 76 -7.61 0.69 19.04
C LEU A 76 -6.91 -0.67 19.21
N GLU A 77 -7.39 -1.49 20.13
CA GLU A 77 -6.96 -2.89 20.27
C GLU A 77 -6.92 -3.52 18.87
N GLY A 78 -5.72 -3.86 18.39
CA GLY A 78 -5.49 -4.46 17.06
C GLY A 78 -5.42 -3.53 15.83
N PHE A 79 -5.63 -2.22 15.93
CA PHE A 79 -5.85 -1.34 14.75
C PHE A 79 -4.84 -0.19 14.57
N LYS A 80 -3.60 -0.37 15.03
CA LYS A 80 -2.54 0.68 14.99
C LYS A 80 -2.03 0.98 13.57
N LEU A 81 -1.74 -0.05 12.78
CA LEU A 81 -1.13 0.09 11.46
C LEU A 81 -2.05 0.78 10.44
N LEU A 82 -3.32 0.41 10.42
CA LEU A 82 -4.30 0.99 9.50
C LEU A 82 -4.55 2.48 9.75
N TYR A 83 -4.58 2.87 11.02
CA TYR A 83 -4.64 4.27 11.41
C TYR A 83 -3.41 5.04 10.87
N TYR A 84 -2.20 4.48 10.98
CA TYR A 84 -0.99 5.12 10.43
C TYR A 84 -0.99 5.20 8.92
N LEU A 85 -1.37 4.13 8.23
CA LEU A 85 -1.49 4.14 6.79
C LEU A 85 -2.52 5.19 6.34
N ALA A 86 -3.61 5.40 7.10
CA ALA A 86 -4.62 6.39 6.73
C ALA A 86 -4.11 7.80 6.93
N LYS A 87 -3.42 8.05 8.06
CA LYS A 87 -2.84 9.36 8.35
C LYS A 87 -1.69 9.72 7.40
N ALA A 88 -0.96 8.73 6.91
CA ALA A 88 0.00 8.91 5.83
C ALA A 88 -0.65 9.03 4.42
N GLY A 89 -1.98 8.98 4.32
CA GLY A 89 -2.69 9.01 3.04
C GLY A 89 -2.36 7.83 2.12
N ARG A 90 -2.00 6.68 2.72
CA ARG A 90 -1.70 5.40 2.06
C ARG A 90 -2.93 4.49 1.98
N VAL A 91 -3.87 4.64 2.92
CA VAL A 91 -5.21 4.04 2.86
C VAL A 91 -6.29 5.10 3.00
N SER A 92 -7.52 4.79 2.60
CA SER A 92 -8.63 5.72 2.81
C SER A 92 -9.02 5.79 4.29
N GLU A 93 -9.32 6.98 4.82
CA GLU A 93 -9.74 7.16 6.22
C GLU A 93 -11.02 6.37 6.55
N GLU A 94 -11.86 6.12 5.54
CA GLU A 94 -13.07 5.30 5.63
C GLU A 94 -12.75 3.82 5.95
N LEU A 95 -11.54 3.31 5.68
CA LEU A 95 -11.13 1.97 6.13
C LEU A 95 -10.92 1.92 7.65
N VAL A 96 -10.44 3.01 8.24
CA VAL A 96 -10.12 3.09 9.67
C VAL A 96 -11.38 3.31 10.50
N THR A 97 -12.35 4.06 9.97
CA THR A 97 -13.60 4.34 10.68
C THR A 97 -14.65 3.23 10.52
N SER A 98 -14.53 2.38 9.49
CA SER A 98 -15.45 1.28 9.25
C SER A 98 -15.09 0.08 10.15
N ARG A 99 -15.50 0.16 11.42
CA ARG A 99 -15.26 -0.77 12.56
C ARG A 99 -15.54 -2.28 12.34
N GLY A 100 -15.89 -2.76 11.15
CA GLY A 100 -16.40 -4.12 10.98
C GLY A 100 -16.08 -4.89 9.70
N GLU A 101 -15.37 -4.34 8.71
CA GLU A 101 -15.09 -5.09 7.46
C GLU A 101 -13.72 -5.77 7.43
N ILE A 102 -12.82 -5.40 8.34
CA ILE A 102 -11.48 -5.96 8.39
C ILE A 102 -11.18 -6.33 9.84
N GLY A 103 -11.31 -7.63 10.14
CA GLY A 103 -11.04 -8.18 11.47
C GLY A 103 -9.57 -8.55 11.53
N PHE A 104 -8.77 -7.71 12.18
CA PHE A 104 -7.36 -7.99 12.42
C PHE A 104 -7.18 -8.66 13.78
N SER A 105 -6.26 -9.61 13.88
CA SER A 105 -5.96 -10.35 15.10
C SER A 105 -4.51 -10.13 15.53
N VAL A 106 -4.27 -10.19 16.84
CA VAL A 106 -2.92 -10.06 17.40
C VAL A 106 -2.06 -11.21 16.85
N GLY A 107 -1.00 -10.87 16.10
CA GLY A 107 -0.10 -11.84 15.47
C GLY A 107 -0.17 -11.89 13.94
N GLU A 108 -1.08 -11.14 13.31
CA GLU A 108 -1.10 -11.04 11.85
C GLU A 108 0.18 -10.38 11.30
N SER A 109 0.69 -10.95 10.21
CA SER A 109 1.84 -10.39 9.52
C SER A 109 1.46 -9.11 8.76
N PHE A 110 2.41 -8.20 8.57
CA PHE A 110 2.16 -6.95 7.83
C PHE A 110 1.58 -7.20 6.43
N ILE A 111 2.07 -8.25 5.75
CA ILE A 111 1.61 -8.61 4.41
C ILE A 111 0.14 -9.03 4.40
N GLU A 112 -0.34 -9.67 5.47
CA GLU A 112 -1.75 -9.97 5.65
C GLU A 112 -2.55 -8.69 5.82
N VAL A 113 -2.04 -7.72 6.59
CA VAL A 113 -2.70 -6.42 6.76
C VAL A 113 -2.85 -5.71 5.42
N VAL A 114 -1.76 -5.60 4.65
CA VAL A 114 -1.81 -5.02 3.30
C VAL A 114 -2.75 -5.81 2.39
N GLY A 115 -2.72 -7.14 2.44
CA GLY A 115 -3.63 -8.00 1.68
C GLY A 115 -5.11 -7.71 1.96
N GLN A 116 -5.48 -7.62 3.24
CA GLN A 116 -6.86 -7.34 3.63
C GLN A 116 -7.30 -5.93 3.21
N VAL A 117 -6.43 -4.95 3.40
CA VAL A 117 -6.66 -3.55 3.02
C VAL A 117 -6.82 -3.40 1.51
N TYR A 118 -5.92 -4.00 0.74
CA TYR A 118 -5.90 -3.93 -0.71
C TYR A 118 -7.14 -4.59 -1.30
N ALA A 119 -7.52 -5.77 -0.80
CA ALA A 119 -8.78 -6.42 -1.18
C ALA A 119 -10.00 -5.52 -0.88
N GLN A 120 -10.03 -4.88 0.28
CA GLN A 120 -11.14 -4.01 0.65
C GLN A 120 -11.23 -2.75 -0.22
N GLU A 121 -10.11 -2.15 -0.60
CA GLU A 121 -10.08 -1.01 -1.51
C GLU A 121 -10.51 -1.40 -2.94
N ILE A 122 -10.09 -2.56 -3.46
CA ILE A 122 -10.60 -3.06 -4.76
C ILE A 122 -12.12 -3.26 -4.69
N LYS A 123 -12.62 -3.90 -3.62
CA LYS A 123 -14.06 -4.10 -3.41
C LYS A 123 -14.82 -2.77 -3.44
N ARG A 124 -14.30 -1.72 -2.80
CA ARG A 124 -14.90 -0.38 -2.79
C ARG A 124 -14.91 0.26 -4.16
N LEU A 125 -13.80 0.17 -4.88
CA LEU A 125 -13.67 0.67 -6.25
C LEU A 125 -14.67 -0.01 -7.20
N LEU A 126 -14.82 -1.34 -7.11
CA LEU A 126 -15.82 -2.08 -7.87
C LEU A 126 -17.25 -1.66 -7.51
N ARG A 127 -17.55 -1.46 -6.22
CA ARG A 127 -18.87 -0.99 -5.75
C ARG A 127 -19.22 0.43 -6.21
N ARG A 128 -18.25 1.33 -6.28
CA ARG A 128 -18.45 2.73 -6.72
C ARG A 128 -18.57 2.85 -8.24
N GLY A 129 -18.22 1.80 -8.97
CA GLY A 129 -18.08 1.81 -10.41
C GLY A 129 -16.65 2.16 -10.80
N ILE A 130 -15.97 1.22 -11.46
CA ILE A 130 -14.60 1.41 -11.89
C ILE A 130 -14.51 2.50 -12.97
N HIS A 131 -13.50 3.34 -12.88
CA HIS A 131 -13.15 4.35 -13.87
C HIS A 131 -12.90 3.70 -15.24
N LYS A 132 -13.46 4.34 -16.27
CA LYS A 132 -13.36 3.92 -17.67
C LYS A 132 -12.85 5.10 -18.48
N ARG A 133 -12.13 4.80 -19.56
CA ARG A 133 -11.72 5.80 -20.54
C ARG A 133 -12.06 5.34 -21.95
N TYR A 134 -12.28 6.31 -22.83
CA TYR A 134 -12.33 6.07 -24.26
C TYR A 134 -10.91 5.77 -24.75
N LEU A 135 -10.69 4.58 -25.28
CA LEU A 135 -9.44 4.17 -25.93
C LEU A 135 -9.70 3.84 -27.40
N PRO A 136 -8.80 4.23 -28.32
CA PRO A 136 -8.93 3.89 -29.72
C PRO A 136 -8.77 2.38 -29.90
N LYS A 137 -9.74 1.78 -30.59
CA LYS A 137 -9.77 0.35 -30.88
C LYS A 137 -9.92 0.12 -32.36
N GLN A 138 -9.22 -0.89 -32.86
CA GLN A 138 -9.33 -1.32 -34.25
C GLN A 138 -9.76 -2.78 -34.28
N ARG A 139 -10.89 -3.07 -34.93
CA ARG A 139 -11.46 -4.42 -34.98
C ARG A 139 -12.28 -4.63 -36.26
N ALA A 140 -12.23 -5.84 -36.81
CA ALA A 140 -13.18 -6.30 -37.80
C ALA A 140 -14.56 -6.51 -37.14
N THR A 141 -15.59 -5.84 -37.65
CA THR A 141 -16.96 -5.88 -37.12
C THR A 141 -17.95 -6.22 -38.23
N ASP A 142 -19.08 -6.85 -37.89
CA ASP A 142 -20.10 -7.23 -38.89
C ASP A 142 -20.86 -6.03 -39.49
N HIS A 143 -20.67 -4.85 -38.90
CA HIS A 143 -21.19 -3.57 -39.35
C HIS A 143 -20.11 -2.49 -39.20
N VAL A 144 -20.23 -1.38 -39.92
CA VAL A 144 -19.31 -0.24 -39.76
C VAL A 144 -19.53 0.41 -38.40
N LYS A 145 -18.48 0.51 -37.59
CA LYS A 145 -18.52 1.16 -36.28
C LYS A 145 -17.43 2.23 -36.19
N GLY A 146 -17.80 3.51 -36.17
CA GLY A 146 -16.82 4.60 -36.23
C GLY A 146 -16.25 4.77 -37.65
N GLN A 147 -14.93 4.86 -37.77
CA GLN A 147 -14.23 5.09 -39.04
C GLN A 147 -13.84 3.78 -39.73
N LEU A 148 -14.31 3.55 -40.96
CA LEU A 148 -13.87 2.44 -41.79
C LEU A 148 -12.42 2.64 -42.25
N GLN A 149 -11.60 1.61 -42.08
CA GLN A 149 -10.19 1.60 -42.45
C GLN A 149 -10.03 1.07 -43.87
N VAL A 150 -10.39 1.91 -44.85
CA VAL A 150 -10.48 1.55 -46.27
C VAL A 150 -9.21 0.86 -46.78
N THR A 151 -8.02 1.38 -46.43
CA THR A 151 -6.74 0.78 -46.86
C THR A 151 -6.56 -0.65 -46.34
N LYS A 152 -6.92 -0.92 -45.08
CA LYS A 152 -6.85 -2.28 -44.51
C LYS A 152 -7.94 -3.19 -45.07
N GLN A 153 -9.14 -2.66 -45.28
CA GLN A 153 -10.26 -3.38 -45.86
C GLN A 153 -9.92 -3.89 -47.26
N LEU A 154 -9.37 -3.03 -48.13
CA LEU A 154 -8.97 -3.39 -49.49
C LEU A 154 -7.79 -4.38 -49.51
N ALA A 155 -6.87 -4.29 -48.54
CA ALA A 155 -5.72 -5.20 -48.45
C ALA A 155 -6.09 -6.63 -48.00
N ARG A 156 -7.22 -6.81 -47.30
CA ARG A 156 -7.66 -8.12 -46.75
C ARG A 156 -8.69 -8.85 -47.60
N GLN A 157 -9.11 -8.30 -48.74
CA GLN A 157 -10.29 -8.80 -49.46
C GLN A 157 -10.05 -10.08 -50.26
N GLU A 158 -10.39 -11.20 -49.62
CA GLU A 158 -10.96 -12.38 -50.28
C GLU A 158 -12.37 -12.07 -50.85
N PRO A 159 -12.91 -12.87 -51.79
CA PRO A 159 -14.07 -12.52 -52.62
C PRO A 159 -15.39 -12.20 -51.89
N PHE A 160 -15.48 -12.50 -50.58
CA PHE A 160 -16.67 -12.29 -49.76
C PHE A 160 -16.29 -11.73 -48.37
N ALA A 161 -15.92 -10.45 -48.30
CA ALA A 161 -15.66 -9.79 -47.02
C ALA A 161 -16.97 -9.61 -46.23
N THR A 162 -17.18 -10.48 -45.23
CA THR A 162 -18.32 -10.43 -44.29
C THR A 162 -18.06 -9.54 -43.07
N SER A 163 -16.90 -8.87 -43.00
CA SER A 163 -16.51 -8.00 -41.89
C SER A 163 -15.90 -6.69 -42.38
N PHE A 164 -16.00 -5.66 -41.54
CA PHE A 164 -15.55 -4.29 -41.78
C PHE A 164 -14.42 -3.93 -40.81
N GLU A 165 -13.23 -3.64 -41.33
CA GLU A 165 -12.11 -3.14 -40.56
C GLU A 165 -12.42 -1.73 -40.03
N SER A 166 -12.89 -1.63 -38.79
CA SER A 166 -13.36 -0.38 -38.20
C SER A 166 -12.44 0.13 -37.10
N GLN A 167 -12.23 1.45 -37.03
CA GLN A 167 -11.56 2.14 -35.93
C GLN A 167 -12.56 3.01 -35.18
N TYR A 168 -12.65 2.83 -33.86
CA TYR A 168 -13.57 3.58 -33.00
C TYR A 168 -13.03 3.71 -31.59
N ASP A 169 -13.50 4.70 -30.84
CA ASP A 169 -13.16 4.82 -29.43
C ASP A 169 -14.13 3.98 -28.59
N GLU A 170 -13.59 3.08 -27.77
CA GLU A 170 -14.35 2.23 -26.88
C GLU A 170 -14.20 2.72 -25.44
N LEU A 171 -15.32 2.96 -24.75
CA LEU A 171 -15.32 3.22 -23.33
C LEU A 171 -15.03 1.91 -22.57
N THR A 172 -13.81 1.75 -22.08
CA THR A 172 -13.34 0.52 -21.44
C THR A 172 -12.77 0.78 -20.05
N ALA A 173 -12.92 -0.21 -19.16
CA ALA A 173 -12.22 -0.27 -17.87
C ALA A 173 -10.82 -0.87 -18.03
N ASP A 174 -10.50 -1.47 -19.17
CA ASP A 174 -9.21 -2.07 -19.46
C ASP A 174 -8.18 -1.00 -19.82
N ILE A 175 -7.78 -0.22 -18.81
CA ILE A 175 -6.86 0.92 -18.90
C ILE A 175 -5.64 0.68 -18.01
N PRO A 176 -4.48 1.32 -18.28
CA PRO A 176 -3.26 1.10 -17.51
C PRO A 176 -3.43 1.23 -15.99
N LEU A 177 -4.22 2.20 -15.53
CA LEU A 177 -4.55 2.39 -14.11
C LEU A 177 -5.14 1.12 -13.46
N ASN A 178 -6.13 0.52 -14.12
CA ASN A 178 -6.82 -0.65 -13.56
C ASN A 178 -6.00 -1.93 -13.76
N GLN A 179 -5.22 -2.00 -14.85
CA GLN A 179 -4.29 -3.10 -15.12
C GLN A 179 -3.17 -3.16 -14.08
N LEU A 180 -2.60 -2.01 -13.69
CA LEU A 180 -1.62 -1.90 -12.61
C LEU A 180 -2.20 -2.44 -11.29
N ILE A 181 -3.41 -2.01 -10.92
CA ILE A 181 -4.08 -2.45 -9.70
C ILE A 181 -4.30 -3.97 -9.71
N LEU A 182 -4.78 -4.51 -10.83
CA LEU A 182 -4.99 -5.94 -11.01
C LEU A 182 -3.67 -6.72 -10.89
N PHE A 183 -2.61 -6.24 -11.54
CA PHE A 183 -1.32 -6.90 -11.54
C PHE A 183 -0.73 -6.96 -10.13
N ALA A 184 -0.74 -5.84 -9.40
CA ALA A 184 -0.30 -5.80 -8.01
C ALA A 184 -1.17 -6.69 -7.09
N ALA A 185 -2.48 -6.78 -7.35
CA ALA A 185 -3.36 -7.71 -6.61
C ALA A 185 -2.91 -9.16 -6.77
N VAL A 186 -2.61 -9.57 -8.00
CA VAL A 186 -2.15 -10.93 -8.33
C VAL A 186 -0.82 -11.21 -7.64
N LYS A 187 0.14 -10.28 -7.72
CA LYS A 187 1.44 -10.41 -7.04
C LYS A 187 1.31 -10.53 -5.53
N LEU A 188 0.50 -9.67 -4.91
CA LEU A 188 0.25 -9.73 -3.48
C LEU A 188 -0.37 -11.06 -3.04
N ALA A 189 -1.29 -11.62 -3.84
CA ALA A 189 -1.92 -12.91 -3.54
C ALA A 189 -0.95 -14.10 -3.65
N GLU A 190 0.19 -13.98 -4.33
CA GLU A 190 1.24 -15.01 -4.37
C GLU A 190 2.05 -15.06 -3.07
N GLU A 191 2.10 -13.94 -2.33
CA GLU A 191 2.99 -13.74 -1.18
C GLU A 191 2.26 -13.78 0.18
N VAL A 192 0.93 -13.65 0.19
CA VAL A 192 0.13 -13.67 1.42
C VAL A 192 0.03 -15.11 1.96
N PRO A 193 0.55 -15.40 3.17
CA PRO A 193 0.54 -16.76 3.70
C PRO A 193 -0.81 -17.19 4.30
N GLU A 194 -1.61 -16.23 4.79
CA GLU A 194 -2.89 -16.49 5.45
C GLU A 194 -4.00 -16.80 4.42
N PRO A 195 -4.54 -18.02 4.40
CA PRO A 195 -5.49 -18.45 3.35
C PRO A 195 -6.76 -17.60 3.28
N THR A 196 -7.24 -17.12 4.43
CA THR A 196 -8.47 -16.31 4.48
C THR A 196 -8.29 -14.95 3.81
N VAL A 197 -7.09 -14.36 3.90
CA VAL A 197 -6.74 -13.09 3.25
C VAL A 197 -6.52 -13.32 1.75
N GLU A 198 -5.79 -14.38 1.40
CA GLU A 198 -5.57 -14.79 0.02
C GLU A 198 -6.90 -15.01 -0.72
N ASP A 199 -7.86 -15.73 -0.12
CA ASP A 199 -9.18 -15.99 -0.69
C ASP A 199 -9.97 -14.71 -0.97
N ARG A 200 -9.88 -13.73 -0.06
CA ARG A 200 -10.51 -12.41 -0.22
C ARG A 200 -9.89 -11.67 -1.39
N LEU A 201 -8.56 -11.64 -1.50
CA LEU A 201 -7.85 -11.05 -2.64
C LEU A 201 -8.24 -11.73 -3.94
N ARG A 202 -8.17 -13.07 -4.01
CA ARG A 202 -8.54 -13.86 -5.20
C ARG A 202 -9.97 -13.61 -5.64
N ARG A 203 -10.90 -13.40 -4.72
CA ARG A 203 -12.27 -13.00 -5.06
C ARG A 203 -12.30 -11.65 -5.79
N GLN A 204 -11.62 -10.64 -5.26
CA GLN A 204 -11.58 -9.31 -5.89
C GLN A 204 -10.84 -9.33 -7.23
N ILE A 205 -9.76 -10.12 -7.33
CA ILE A 205 -9.03 -10.37 -8.58
C ILE A 205 -9.98 -10.91 -9.64
N ARG A 206 -10.75 -11.96 -9.33
CA ARG A 206 -11.72 -12.54 -10.28
C ARG A 206 -12.77 -11.53 -10.72
N ASP A 207 -13.28 -10.71 -9.81
CA ASP A 207 -14.28 -9.69 -10.15
C ASP A 207 -13.69 -8.59 -11.05
N LEU A 208 -12.44 -8.19 -10.80
CA LEU A 208 -11.73 -7.20 -11.63
C LEU A 208 -11.36 -7.77 -13.01
N GLN A 209 -10.93 -9.04 -13.08
CA GLN A 209 -10.59 -9.74 -14.32
C GLN A 209 -11.77 -9.90 -15.30
N ARG A 210 -13.01 -9.74 -14.83
CA ARG A 210 -14.19 -9.72 -15.74
C ARG A 210 -14.21 -8.51 -16.66
N ILE A 211 -13.50 -7.44 -16.31
CA ILE A 211 -13.57 -6.13 -16.99
C ILE A 211 -12.19 -5.50 -17.26
N VAL A 212 -11.11 -6.07 -16.72
CA VAL A 212 -9.73 -5.63 -16.90
C VAL A 212 -8.88 -6.84 -17.27
N SER A 213 -8.05 -6.71 -18.29
CA SER A 213 -7.13 -7.77 -18.71
C SER A 213 -5.87 -7.72 -17.83
N LEU A 214 -5.36 -8.88 -17.39
CA LEU A 214 -4.05 -8.94 -16.73
C LEU A 214 -2.96 -8.81 -17.81
N PRO A 215 -2.13 -7.75 -17.80
CA PRO A 215 -1.06 -7.62 -18.78
C PRO A 215 0.11 -8.55 -18.43
N LEU A 216 0.90 -8.93 -19.44
CA LEU A 216 2.12 -9.73 -19.23
C LEU A 216 3.19 -8.94 -18.47
N THR A 217 3.25 -7.63 -18.69
CA THR A 217 4.15 -6.68 -18.02
C THR A 217 3.30 -5.59 -17.39
N PRO A 218 3.49 -5.25 -16.10
CA PRO A 218 2.70 -4.20 -15.46
C PRO A 218 3.03 -2.84 -16.10
N PRO A 219 2.03 -1.96 -16.29
CA PRO A 219 2.31 -0.56 -16.55
C PRO A 219 3.17 0.02 -15.41
N HIS A 220 4.13 0.87 -15.73
CA HIS A 220 4.95 1.46 -14.68
C HIS A 220 4.09 2.44 -13.86
N PRO A 221 4.20 2.48 -12.51
CA PRO A 221 3.40 3.40 -11.69
C PRO A 221 3.48 4.87 -12.13
N SER A 222 4.66 5.32 -12.57
CA SER A 222 4.85 6.68 -13.10
C SER A 222 4.11 6.99 -14.40
N GLU A 223 3.73 5.96 -15.18
CA GLU A 223 2.93 6.13 -16.41
C GLU A 223 1.44 6.33 -16.08
N VAL A 224 1.02 6.00 -14.86
CA VAL A 224 -0.36 6.12 -14.40
C VAL A 224 -0.58 7.51 -13.80
N THR A 225 -1.12 8.42 -14.61
CA THR A 225 -1.50 9.77 -14.13
C THR A 225 -2.86 9.75 -13.44
N LEU A 226 -2.91 10.20 -12.19
CA LEU A 226 -4.16 10.42 -11.46
C LEU A 226 -4.75 11.80 -11.75
N THR A 227 -6.02 11.84 -12.12
CA THR A 227 -6.79 13.06 -12.37
C THR A 227 -7.65 13.38 -11.14
N ARG A 228 -8.46 14.44 -11.21
CA ARG A 228 -9.47 14.73 -10.17
C ARG A 228 -10.48 13.58 -10.01
N GLU A 229 -10.83 12.92 -11.10
CA GLU A 229 -11.82 11.83 -11.13
C GLU A 229 -11.27 10.52 -10.57
N THR A 230 -9.95 10.32 -10.65
CA THR A 230 -9.28 9.11 -10.15
C THR A 230 -8.55 9.33 -8.83
N GLN A 231 -8.79 10.43 -8.10
CA GLN A 231 -8.15 10.68 -6.80
C GLN A 231 -8.39 9.53 -5.80
N GLY A 232 -9.56 8.90 -5.84
CA GLY A 232 -9.89 7.74 -5.00
C GLY A 232 -9.01 6.51 -5.25
N TYR A 233 -8.25 6.47 -6.34
CA TYR A 233 -7.35 5.37 -6.68
C TYR A 233 -5.96 5.52 -6.07
N LYS A 234 -5.64 6.71 -5.54
CA LYS A 234 -4.32 7.02 -5.00
C LYS A 234 -3.81 5.99 -3.97
N PRO A 235 -4.64 5.50 -3.03
CA PRO A 235 -4.21 4.42 -2.12
C PRO A 235 -3.75 3.16 -2.85
N LEU A 236 -4.55 2.67 -3.80
CA LEU A 236 -4.25 1.45 -4.55
C LEU A 236 -3.02 1.60 -5.44
N VAL A 237 -2.84 2.75 -6.09
CA VAL A 237 -1.66 3.01 -6.92
C VAL A 237 -0.39 3.05 -6.07
N LYS A 238 -0.41 3.67 -4.90
CA LYS A 238 0.73 3.68 -3.97
C LYS A 238 1.09 2.27 -3.50
N PHE A 239 0.11 1.45 -3.15
CA PHE A 239 0.37 0.05 -2.81
C PHE A 239 0.94 -0.73 -3.99
N ALA A 240 0.39 -0.52 -5.19
CA ALA A 240 0.88 -1.19 -6.39
C ALA A 240 2.34 -0.84 -6.70
N GLU A 241 2.71 0.44 -6.56
CA GLU A 241 4.10 0.89 -6.67
C GLU A 241 5.01 0.16 -5.68
N GLN A 242 4.62 0.14 -4.39
CA GLN A 242 5.40 -0.54 -3.35
C GLN A 242 5.55 -2.04 -3.62
N ILE A 243 4.45 -2.73 -3.95
CA ILE A 243 4.44 -4.18 -4.22
C ILE A 243 5.36 -4.54 -5.41
N LEU A 244 5.45 -3.67 -6.41
CA LEU A 244 6.20 -3.93 -7.64
C LEU A 244 7.69 -3.55 -7.55
N ASP A 245 8.07 -2.60 -6.70
CA ASP A 245 9.45 -2.11 -6.60
C ASP A 245 10.43 -3.08 -5.89
N GLU A 246 10.06 -4.34 -5.65
CA GLU A 246 10.80 -5.41 -4.94
C GLU A 246 11.26 -5.08 -3.50
N ASN A 247 11.27 -3.79 -3.11
CA ASN A 247 11.47 -3.27 -1.76
C ASN A 247 10.38 -3.72 -0.80
N TYR A 248 9.25 -4.21 -1.30
CA TYR A 248 8.25 -4.87 -0.48
C TYR A 248 8.84 -6.19 0.04
N ILE A 249 9.28 -7.09 -0.84
CA ILE A 249 9.54 -8.50 -0.51
C ILE A 249 10.77 -8.68 0.41
N ASP A 250 11.85 -7.93 0.18
CA ASP A 250 13.09 -8.06 0.96
C ASP A 250 12.94 -7.54 2.41
N THR A 251 11.92 -6.70 2.64
CA THR A 251 11.68 -6.09 3.93
C THR A 251 10.96 -7.06 4.89
N PHE A 252 10.08 -7.95 4.39
CA PHE A 252 9.25 -8.84 5.23
C PHE A 252 9.97 -10.05 5.85
N GLY A 253 11.26 -10.23 5.57
CA GLY A 253 12.08 -11.32 6.11
C GLY A 253 12.68 -11.07 7.49
N GLN A 254 12.72 -9.82 7.98
CA GLN A 254 13.24 -9.50 9.32
C GLN A 254 12.38 -8.42 10.00
N GLN A 255 11.64 -8.85 11.02
CA GLN A 255 10.49 -8.18 11.65
C GLN A 255 10.69 -6.78 12.27
N THR A 256 11.83 -6.10 12.11
CA THR A 256 12.07 -4.81 12.79
C THR A 256 12.38 -3.64 11.83
N LYS A 257 13.07 -3.89 10.71
CA LYS A 257 13.46 -2.82 9.75
C LYS A 257 12.32 -2.28 8.89
N VAL A 258 11.21 -3.01 8.81
CA VAL A 258 10.07 -2.74 7.90
C VAL A 258 9.28 -1.51 8.28
N ILE A 259 9.06 -1.34 9.58
CA ILE A 259 8.22 -0.26 10.10
C ILE A 259 8.93 1.09 9.89
N GLU A 260 10.26 1.11 9.95
CA GLU A 260 11.09 2.29 9.74
C GLU A 260 10.98 2.85 8.31
N SER A 261 11.08 2.02 7.26
CA SER A 261 11.04 2.51 5.88
C SER A 261 9.66 3.04 5.45
N LEU A 262 8.58 2.55 6.07
CA LEU A 262 7.20 2.95 5.77
C LEU A 262 6.75 4.22 6.51
N LEU A 263 7.40 4.56 7.63
CA LEU A 263 7.08 5.73 8.45
C LEU A 263 7.97 6.95 8.17
N ILE A 264 9.15 6.74 7.57
CA ILE A 264 10.16 7.80 7.38
C ILE A 264 10.01 8.55 6.04
N ASN A 265 9.24 8.03 5.06
CA ASN A 265 8.93 8.71 3.80
C ASN A 265 7.55 9.37 3.76
#